data_AF-A0A924WAL0-F1
#
_entry.id   AF-A0A924WAL0-F1
#
_cell.length_a   1.000
_cell.length_b   1.000
_cell.length_c   1.000
_cell.angle_alpha   90.00
_cell.angle_beta   90.00
_cell.angle_gamma   90.00
#
_symmetry.space_group_name_H-M   'P 1'
#
loop_
_entity.id
_entity.type
_entity.pdbx_description
1 polymer ?
#
loop_
_entity_poly.entity_id
_entity_poly.type
_entity_poly.pdbx_seq_one_letter_code
_entity_poly.pdbx_strand_id
1 'polypeptide(L)'
;MANSNNQISTDRLFDASEAVLKAVKETAVITAGSKKARAPFPPDLMGRSNQPACLSDFTKHEVEQATAFLIRLGFYQGPLPKK
;
A
#
# COMPACT_ATOMS: atom_id res chain seq x y z
N MET A 1 21.81 13.27 -8.54
CA MET A 1 21.22 14.14 -7.50
C MET A 1 20.08 13.36 -6.85
N ALA A 2 20.31 12.78 -5.67
CA ALA A 2 19.29 12.00 -4.96
C ALA A 2 18.56 12.95 -4.00
N ASN A 3 17.29 13.24 -4.29
CA ASN A 3 16.45 14.05 -3.41
C ASN A 3 16.08 13.23 -2.17
N SER A 4 16.93 13.29 -1.15
CA SER A 4 16.64 12.73 0.20
C SER A 4 15.51 13.47 0.94
N ASN A 5 14.89 14.47 0.32
CA ASN A 5 13.94 15.39 0.94
C ASN A 5 12.46 15.00 0.77
N ASN A 6 12.17 13.82 0.23
CA ASN A 6 10.79 13.35 0.00
C ASN A 6 10.45 12.07 0.80
N GLN A 7 11.27 11.72 1.80
CA GLN A 7 11.01 10.57 2.66
C GLN A 7 10.07 10.95 3.80
N ILE A 8 9.11 10.08 4.08
CA ILE A 8 8.21 10.26 5.22
C ILE A 8 8.94 9.90 6.52
N SER A 9 8.47 10.40 7.66
CA SER A 9 9.09 10.05 8.94
C SER A 9 8.97 8.56 9.23
N THR A 10 9.87 8.02 10.05
CA THR A 10 9.87 6.60 10.42
C THR A 10 8.55 6.18 11.06
N ASP A 11 8.00 6.99 11.96
CA ASP A 11 6.71 6.70 12.61
C ASP A 11 5.58 6.66 11.58
N ARG A 12 5.51 7.65 10.68
CA ARG A 12 4.52 7.67 9.60
C ARG A 12 4.68 6.49 8.64
N LEU A 13 5.93 6.04 8.40
CA LEU A 13 6.19 4.86 7.58
C LEU A 13 5.65 3.60 8.22
N PHE A 14 5.81 3.43 9.54
CA PHE A 14 5.24 2.28 10.26
C PHE A 14 3.71 2.32 10.25
N ASP A 15 3.10 3.47 10.58
CA ASP A 15 1.65 3.64 10.58
C ASP A 15 1.05 3.35 9.19
N ALA A 16 1.65 3.93 8.14
CA ALA A 16 1.22 3.71 6.77
C ALA A 16 1.43 2.25 6.33
N SER A 17 2.47 1.57 6.82
CA SER A 17 2.71 0.16 6.53
C SER A 17 1.66 -0.75 7.16
N GLU A 18 1.26 -0.47 8.41
CA GLU A 18 0.16 -1.20 9.06
C GLU A 18 -1.15 -1.00 8.30
N ALA A 19 -1.46 0.25 7.93
CA ALA A 19 -2.64 0.59 7.13
C ALA A 19 -2.63 -0.12 5.77
N VAL A 20 -1.48 -0.17 5.08
CA VAL A 20 -1.31 -0.91 3.83
C VAL A 20 -1.61 -2.40 4.01
N LEU A 21 -1.04 -3.04 5.03
CA LEU A 21 -1.29 -4.47 5.27
C LEU A 21 -2.76 -4.75 5.58
N LYS A 22 -3.41 -3.86 6.33
CA LYS A 22 -4.84 -3.94 6.63
C LYS A 22 -5.69 -3.78 5.37
N ALA A 23 -5.39 -2.78 4.54
CA ALA A 23 -6.06 -2.56 3.27
C ALA A 23 -5.96 -3.77 2.33
N VAL A 24 -4.77 -4.38 2.24
CA VAL A 24 -4.56 -5.60 1.45
C VAL A 24 -5.41 -6.76 1.97
N LYS A 25 -5.50 -6.95 3.29
CA LYS A 25 -6.34 -8.01 3.88
C LYS A 25 -7.82 -7.78 3.58
N GLU A 26 -8.32 -6.56 3.80
CA GLU A 26 -9.73 -6.20 3.56
C GLU A 26 -10.12 -6.44 2.09
N THR A 27 -9.24 -6.08 1.17
CA THR A 27 -9.48 -6.22 -0.28
C THR A 27 -9.20 -7.63 -0.83
N ALA A 28 -8.30 -8.39 -0.20
CA ALA A 28 -8.08 -9.80 -0.50
C ALA A 28 -9.33 -10.64 -0.17
N VAL A 29 -10.02 -10.35 0.94
CA VAL A 29 -11.29 -11.01 1.30
C VAL A 29 -12.35 -10.79 0.22
N ILE A 30 -12.43 -9.58 -0.34
CA ILE A 30 -13.37 -9.25 -1.42
C ILE A 30 -13.05 -10.02 -2.72
N THR A 31 -11.79 -10.38 -2.96
CA THR A 31 -11.33 -11.00 -4.21
C THR A 31 -11.12 -12.52 -4.14
N ALA A 32 -11.27 -13.13 -2.96
CA ALA A 32 -11.00 -14.54 -2.66
C ALA A 32 -11.82 -15.56 -3.50
N GLY A 33 -12.88 -15.13 -4.20
CA GLY A 33 -13.64 -15.98 -5.13
C GLY A 33 -12.92 -16.30 -6.45
N SER A 34 -11.80 -15.65 -6.77
CA SER A 34 -11.09 -15.84 -8.04
C SER A 34 -9.78 -16.61 -7.85
N LYS A 35 -9.60 -17.72 -8.57
CA LYS A 35 -8.35 -18.54 -8.62
C LYS A 35 -7.08 -17.76 -9.07
N LYS A 36 -7.20 -16.47 -9.37
CA LYS A 36 -6.13 -15.53 -9.73
C LYS A 36 -6.15 -14.27 -8.85
N ALA A 37 -6.66 -14.36 -7.61
CA ALA A 37 -6.68 -13.23 -6.68
C ALA A 37 -5.24 -12.76 -6.39
N ARG A 38 -4.78 -11.77 -7.17
CA ARG A 38 -3.53 -11.06 -6.91
C ARG A 38 -3.82 -10.04 -5.82
N ALA A 39 -2.90 -9.91 -4.87
CA ALA A 39 -2.97 -8.86 -3.88
C ALA A 39 -3.03 -7.49 -4.60
N PRO A 40 -3.98 -6.62 -4.26
CA PRO A 40 -4.16 -5.36 -4.96
C PRO A 40 -3.07 -4.38 -4.56
N PHE A 41 -2.56 -3.61 -5.53
CA PHE A 41 -1.57 -2.58 -5.26
C PHE A 41 -2.21 -1.42 -4.44
N PRO A 42 -1.83 -1.21 -3.17
CA PRO A 42 -2.50 -0.27 -2.27
C PRO A 42 -2.55 1.18 -2.79
N PRO A 43 -1.49 1.72 -3.43
CA PRO A 43 -1.56 3.06 -4.02
C PRO A 43 -2.62 3.21 -5.11
N ASP A 44 -2.97 2.12 -5.81
CA ASP A 44 -4.02 2.15 -6.85
C ASP A 44 -5.42 2.21 -6.22
N LEU A 45 -5.58 1.86 -4.95
CA LEU A 45 -6.86 1.89 -4.23
C LEU A 45 -7.21 3.31 -3.75
N MET A 46 -6.21 4.18 -3.61
CA MET A 46 -6.42 5.55 -3.16
C MET A 46 -7.20 6.37 -4.20
N GLY A 47 -8.21 7.09 -3.74
CA GLY A 47 -9.11 7.90 -4.57
C GLY A 47 -10.21 7.12 -5.29
N ARG A 48 -10.33 5.80 -5.09
CA ARG A 48 -11.44 5.00 -5.64
C ARG A 48 -12.67 5.04 -4.74
N SER A 49 -13.84 4.79 -5.31
CA SER A 49 -15.10 4.68 -4.57
C SER A 49 -15.08 3.56 -3.51
N ASN A 50 -14.23 2.56 -3.68
CA ASN A 50 -14.01 1.46 -2.75
C ASN A 50 -12.66 1.58 -2.00
N GLN A 51 -12.13 2.79 -1.82
CA GLN A 51 -10.92 3.01 -1.03
C GLN A 51 -11.12 2.45 0.39
N PRO A 52 -10.20 1.59 0.88
CA PRO A 52 -10.22 1.12 2.25
C PRO A 52 -10.11 2.31 3.23
N ALA A 53 -10.99 2.34 4.24
CA ALA A 53 -11.05 3.45 5.20
C ALA A 53 -9.71 3.64 5.93
N CYS A 54 -8.94 2.56 6.14
CA CYS A 54 -7.63 2.61 6.76
C CYS A 54 -6.57 3.39 5.95
N LEU A 55 -6.79 3.65 4.66
CA LEU A 55 -5.87 4.46 3.84
C LEU A 55 -6.24 5.95 3.82
N SER A 56 -7.38 6.34 4.40
CA SER A 56 -7.90 7.72 4.30
C SER A 56 -7.08 8.76 5.05
N ASP A 57 -6.32 8.34 6.06
CA ASP A 57 -5.45 9.21 6.88
C ASP A 57 -4.05 9.40 6.29
N PHE A 58 -3.80 8.82 5.11
CA PHE A 58 -2.51 8.82 4.45
C PHE A 58 -2.62 9.43 3.06
N THR A 59 -1.54 10.08 2.65
CA THR A 59 -1.37 10.54 1.27
C THR A 59 -0.99 9.37 0.36
N LYS A 60 -1.28 9.50 -0.94
CA LYS A 60 -0.83 8.51 -1.94
C LYS A 60 0.68 8.26 -1.87
N HIS A 61 1.45 9.32 -1.64
CA HIS A 61 2.91 9.26 -1.49
C HIS A 61 3.35 8.43 -0.28
N GLU A 62 2.69 8.60 0.88
CA GLU A 62 2.95 7.79 2.07
C GLU A 62 2.64 6.31 1.82
N VAL A 63 1.50 6.03 1.17
CA VAL A 63 1.10 4.66 0.82
C VAL A 63 2.06 4.03 -0.19
N GLU A 64 2.58 4.80 -1.15
CA GLU A 64 3.62 4.34 -2.10
C GLU A 64 4.91 3.97 -1.38
N GLN A 65 5.39 4.81 -0.46
CA GLN A 65 6.61 4.53 0.31
C GLN A 65 6.45 3.32 1.24
N ALA A 66 5.33 3.23 1.96
CA ALA A 66 5.01 2.10 2.81
C ALA A 66 4.91 0.80 2.02
N THR A 67 4.25 0.83 0.86
CA THR A 67 4.16 -0.33 -0.03
C THR A 67 5.54 -0.76 -0.52
N ALA A 68 6.37 0.17 -0.98
CA ALA A 68 7.74 -0.12 -1.42
C ALA A 68 8.60 -0.70 -0.29
N PHE A 69 8.44 -0.18 0.93
CA PHE A 69 9.10 -0.69 2.13
C PHE A 69 8.70 -2.15 2.43
N LEU A 70 7.40 -2.46 2.41
CA LEU A 70 6.90 -3.81 2.66
C LEU A 70 7.31 -4.82 1.58
N ILE A 71 7.40 -4.41 0.32
CA ILE A 71 7.95 -5.23 -0.78
C ILE A 71 9.42 -5.54 -0.50
N ARG A 72 10.21 -4.53 -0.12
CA ARG A 72 11.64 -4.68 0.16
C ARG A 72 11.91 -5.64 1.32
N LEU A 73 11.03 -5.66 2.32
CA LEU A 73 11.11 -6.59 3.44
C LEU A 73 10.57 -7.99 3.13
N GLY A 74 9.89 -8.19 2.00
CA GLY A 74 9.29 -9.47 1.63
C GLY A 74 7.95 -9.77 2.31
N PHE A 75 7.35 -8.82 3.03
CA PHE A 75 6.03 -8.99 3.66
C PHE A 75 4.85 -8.81 2.69
N TYR A 76 5.11 -8.24 1.51
CA TYR A 76 4.10 -8.02 0.49
C TYR A 76 4.61 -8.39 -0.90
N GLN A 77 3.90 -9.29 -1.59
CA GLN A 77 4.15 -9.67 -2.98
C GLN A 77 2.97 -9.24 -3.84
N GLY A 78 2.93 -7.94 -4.15
CA GLY A 78 1.96 -7.37 -5.09
C GLY A 78 2.54 -7.07 -6.46
N PRO A 79 1.72 -6.58 -7.40
CA PRO A 79 2.25 -5.99 -8.63
C PRO A 79 3.22 -4.85 -8.30
N LEU A 80 4.35 -4.81 -9.00
CA LEU A 80 5.32 -3.74 -8.88
C LEU A 80 4.69 -2.40 -9.32
N PRO A 81 5.15 -1.26 -8.78
CA PRO A 81 4.71 0.06 -9.24
C PRO A 81 4.86 0.15 -10.76
N LYS A 82 3.80 0.60 -11.45
CA LYS A 82 3.88 0.91 -12.88
C LYS A 82 4.77 2.14 -13.02
N LYS A 83 5.87 2.00 -13.77
CA LYS A 83 6.78 3.10 -14.11
C LYS A 83 6.07 4.19 -14.91
#